data_AF-A0A961BNE1-F1
#
_entry.id   AF-A0A961BNE1-F1
#
_cell.length_a   1.000
_cell.length_b   1.000
_cell.length_c   1.000
_cell.angle_alpha   90.00
_cell.angle_beta   90.00
_cell.angle_gamma   90.00
#
_symmetry.space_group_name_H-M   'P 1'
#
loop_
_entity.id
_entity.type
_entity.pdbx_description
1 polymer ?
#
loop_
_entity_poly.entity_id
_entity_poly.type
_entity_poly.pdbx_seq_one_letter_code
_entity_poly.pdbx_strand_id
1 'polypeptide(L)'
;MAVNFRELEESLTRLESVDAARIVHQGDTITEIHVIAASDKPTKQVARDVQSLAMARFGLPIDHRVISVVQINPHHIDLTDTTRAALCGVSESPNGTRTTIEVTLRHDDEEHVGTAIGPAVASTRLRLIGQATIDAVERTFDGTPPMALDSIARTQVG
;
A
#
# COMPACT_ATOMS: atom_id res chain seq x y z
N MET A 1 -11.05 8.27 -39.31
CA MET A 1 -9.84 8.15 -38.46
C MET A 1 -10.31 7.38 -37.24
N ALA A 2 -9.90 6.12 -37.07
CA ALA A 2 -10.39 5.31 -35.96
C ALA A 2 -9.85 5.92 -34.65
N VAL A 3 -10.73 6.28 -33.74
CA VAL A 3 -10.34 6.86 -32.45
C VAL A 3 -9.67 5.76 -31.63
N ASN A 4 -8.42 5.96 -31.23
CA ASN A 4 -7.73 5.03 -30.36
C ASN A 4 -8.18 5.27 -28.91
N PHE A 5 -9.21 4.56 -28.47
CA PHE A 5 -9.76 4.70 -27.12
C PHE A 5 -8.74 4.41 -26.02
N ARG A 6 -7.77 3.50 -26.25
CA ARG A 6 -6.70 3.22 -25.30
C ARG A 6 -5.79 4.43 -25.09
N GLU A 7 -5.43 5.12 -26.18
CA GLU A 7 -4.62 6.33 -26.10
C GLU A 7 -5.36 7.47 -25.39
N LEU A 8 -6.68 7.53 -25.56
CA LEU A 8 -7.54 8.47 -24.83
C LEU A 8 -7.58 8.13 -23.33
N GLU A 9 -7.77 6.87 -22.95
CA GLU A 9 -7.69 6.42 -21.54
C GLU A 9 -6.34 6.79 -20.91
N GLU A 10 -5.22 6.44 -21.56
CA GLU A 10 -3.86 6.77 -21.11
C GLU A 10 -3.59 8.28 -21.04
N SER A 11 -4.34 9.07 -21.81
CA SER A 11 -4.26 10.52 -21.80
C SER A 11 -5.07 11.15 -20.67
N LEU A 12 -6.21 10.56 -20.33
CA LEU A 12 -7.04 11.00 -19.21
C LEU A 12 -6.35 10.77 -17.87
N THR A 13 -5.60 9.67 -17.71
CA THR A 13 -4.79 9.40 -16.50
C THR A 13 -3.58 10.32 -16.33
N ARG A 14 -3.34 11.26 -17.26
CA ARG A 14 -2.33 12.32 -17.09
C ARG A 14 -2.90 13.59 -16.45
N LEU A 15 -4.22 13.68 -16.30
CA LEU A 15 -4.84 14.75 -15.52
C LEU A 15 -4.51 14.50 -14.05
N GLU A 16 -4.01 15.52 -13.38
CA GLU A 16 -3.59 15.45 -11.96
C GLU A 16 -4.66 14.87 -11.03
N SER A 17 -5.93 15.10 -11.32
CA SER A 17 -7.05 14.63 -10.52
C SER A 17 -7.62 13.29 -10.96
N VAL A 18 -7.02 12.58 -11.92
CA VAL A 18 -7.54 11.31 -12.46
C VAL A 18 -6.54 10.19 -12.22
N ASP A 19 -6.91 9.24 -11.38
CA ASP A 19 -6.09 8.07 -11.05
C ASP A 19 -6.23 6.95 -12.10
N ALA A 20 -7.46 6.77 -12.61
CA ALA A 20 -7.76 5.77 -13.62
C ALA A 20 -8.92 6.22 -14.50
N ALA A 21 -8.90 5.82 -15.78
CA ALA A 21 -9.99 6.05 -16.71
C ALA A 21 -10.25 4.78 -17.53
N ARG A 22 -11.53 4.50 -17.78
CA ARG A 22 -11.98 3.39 -18.63
C ARG A 22 -13.10 3.87 -19.55
N ILE A 23 -12.99 3.56 -20.83
CA ILE A 23 -13.97 3.89 -21.86
C ILE A 23 -14.67 2.61 -22.31
N VAL A 24 -15.99 2.62 -22.26
CA VAL A 24 -16.85 1.60 -22.84
C VAL A 24 -17.39 2.16 -24.15
N HIS A 25 -17.22 1.41 -25.23
CA HIS A 25 -17.61 1.86 -26.57
C HIS A 25 -18.26 0.73 -27.37
N GLN A 26 -19.13 1.11 -28.30
CA GLN A 26 -19.71 0.23 -29.32
C GLN A 26 -19.32 0.79 -30.69
N GLY A 27 -18.38 0.10 -31.36
CA GLY A 27 -17.75 0.65 -32.58
C GLY A 27 -17.02 1.94 -32.26
N ASP A 28 -17.33 3.01 -32.99
CA ASP A 28 -16.75 4.35 -32.81
C ASP A 28 -17.54 5.22 -31.81
N THR A 29 -18.61 4.69 -31.20
CA THR A 29 -19.46 5.45 -30.27
C THR A 29 -19.11 5.11 -28.82
N ILE A 30 -18.78 6.12 -28.03
CA ILE A 30 -18.60 5.98 -26.57
C ILE A 30 -19.98 5.84 -25.92
N THR A 31 -20.19 4.79 -25.13
CA THR A 31 -21.41 4.58 -24.35
C THR A 31 -21.23 5.03 -22.91
N GLU A 32 -20.06 4.80 -22.31
CA GLU A 32 -19.76 5.17 -20.93
C GLU A 32 -18.27 5.51 -20.77
N ILE A 33 -17.98 6.41 -19.83
CA ILE A 33 -16.63 6.72 -19.36
C ILE A 33 -16.64 6.65 -17.84
N HIS A 34 -15.85 5.73 -17.29
CA HIS A 34 -15.66 5.58 -15.85
C HIS A 34 -14.33 6.21 -15.47
N VAL A 35 -14.37 7.17 -14.56
CA VAL A 35 -13.21 7.92 -14.09
C VAL A 35 -13.09 7.75 -12.59
N ILE A 36 -11.93 7.30 -12.14
CA ILE A 36 -11.54 7.34 -10.73
C ILE A 36 -10.70 8.61 -10.55
N ALA A 37 -11.10 9.43 -9.58
CA ALA A 37 -10.48 10.70 -9.30
C ALA A 37 -10.18 10.86 -7.81
N ALA A 38 -9.17 11.67 -7.50
CA ALA A 38 -8.94 12.13 -6.15
C ALA A 38 -10.12 13.01 -5.67
N SER A 39 -10.29 13.13 -4.36
CA SER A 39 -11.34 13.95 -3.74
C SER A 39 -10.98 15.44 -3.59
N ASP A 40 -9.88 15.86 -4.22
CA ASP A 40 -9.34 17.22 -4.19
C ASP A 40 -10.16 18.21 -5.04
N LYS A 41 -10.68 17.75 -6.19
CA LYS A 41 -11.48 18.55 -7.13
C LYS A 41 -12.94 18.08 -7.15
N PRO A 42 -13.93 18.97 -7.28
CA PRO A 42 -15.33 18.56 -7.42
C PRO A 42 -15.57 17.69 -8.67
N THR A 43 -16.41 16.66 -8.58
CA THR A 43 -16.72 15.74 -9.71
C THR A 43 -17.12 16.44 -11.01
N LYS A 44 -17.89 17.53 -10.93
CA LYS A 44 -18.28 18.34 -12.09
C LYS A 44 -17.08 18.97 -12.80
N GLN A 45 -16.04 19.33 -12.06
CA GLN A 45 -14.82 19.89 -12.61
C GLN A 45 -13.98 18.81 -13.28
N VAL A 46 -13.86 17.63 -12.65
CA VAL A 46 -13.20 16.46 -13.26
C VAL A 46 -13.88 16.07 -14.58
N ALA A 47 -15.21 15.99 -14.63
CA ALA A 47 -15.94 15.69 -15.86
C ALA A 47 -15.69 16.75 -16.95
N ARG A 48 -15.58 18.02 -16.57
CA ARG A 48 -15.25 19.11 -17.50
C ARG A 48 -13.83 18.98 -18.05
N ASP A 49 -12.86 18.63 -17.20
CA ASP A 49 -11.47 18.44 -17.61
C ASP A 49 -11.32 17.27 -18.58
N VAL A 50 -12.05 16.17 -18.35
CA VAL A 50 -12.16 15.03 -19.28
C VAL A 50 -12.70 15.48 -20.65
N GLN A 51 -13.80 16.25 -20.67
CA GLN A 51 -14.36 16.78 -21.91
C GLN A 51 -13.38 17.73 -22.62
N SER A 52 -12.74 18.63 -21.87
CA SER A 52 -11.78 19.60 -22.41
C SER A 52 -10.55 18.91 -23.00
N LEU A 53 -10.01 17.88 -22.34
CA LEU A 53 -8.87 17.12 -22.83
C LEU A 53 -9.23 16.35 -24.10
N ALA A 54 -10.36 15.62 -24.11
CA ALA A 54 -10.80 14.86 -25.25
C ALA A 54 -11.04 15.74 -26.49
N MET A 55 -11.68 16.90 -26.29
CA MET A 55 -11.90 17.86 -27.36
C MET A 55 -10.58 18.48 -27.86
N ALA A 56 -9.70 18.91 -26.95
CA ALA A 56 -8.47 19.62 -27.32
C ALA A 56 -7.42 18.71 -27.99
N ARG A 57 -7.25 17.48 -27.51
CA ARG A 57 -6.21 16.56 -28.02
C ARG A 57 -6.70 15.63 -29.12
N PHE A 58 -7.96 15.24 -29.09
CA PHE A 58 -8.50 14.22 -29.99
C PHE A 58 -9.64 14.74 -30.89
N GLY A 59 -10.08 15.98 -30.70
CA GLY A 59 -11.22 16.54 -31.44
C GLY A 59 -12.52 15.78 -31.18
N LEU A 60 -12.61 15.06 -30.06
CA LEU A 60 -13.72 14.17 -29.75
C LEU A 60 -14.72 14.87 -28.82
N PRO A 61 -15.94 15.21 -29.29
CA PRO A 61 -16.98 15.72 -28.42
C PRO A 61 -17.52 14.59 -27.54
N ILE A 62 -17.46 14.80 -26.22
CA ILE A 62 -17.98 13.85 -25.21
C ILE A 62 -19.15 14.50 -24.48
N ASP A 63 -20.28 13.80 -24.39
CA ASP A 63 -21.40 14.24 -23.55
C ASP A 63 -21.08 13.95 -22.07
N HIS A 64 -21.20 14.96 -21.20
CA HIS A 64 -21.06 14.80 -19.76
C HIS A 64 -21.97 13.72 -19.16
N ARG A 65 -23.12 13.42 -19.79
CA ARG A 65 -24.07 12.40 -19.31
C ARG A 65 -23.51 10.98 -19.33
N VAL A 66 -22.51 10.71 -20.17
CA VAL A 66 -21.85 9.40 -20.24
C VAL A 66 -20.65 9.28 -19.30
N ILE A 67 -20.29 10.36 -18.58
CA ILE A 67 -19.15 10.39 -17.68
C ILE A 67 -19.62 10.08 -16.25
N SER A 68 -19.14 8.97 -15.71
CA SER A 68 -19.27 8.59 -14.30
C SER A 68 -17.96 8.86 -13.59
N VAL A 69 -17.99 9.72 -12.58
CA VAL A 69 -16.81 10.03 -11.75
C VAL A 69 -17.01 9.42 -10.36
N VAL A 70 -16.09 8.55 -9.98
CA VAL A 70 -15.97 8.00 -8.63
C VAL A 70 -14.79 8.68 -7.96
N GLN A 71 -15.03 9.30 -6.80
CA GLN A 71 -13.96 9.88 -6.02
C GLN A 71 -13.50 8.89 -4.97
N ILE A 72 -12.22 8.53 -5.01
CA ILE A 72 -11.57 7.75 -3.97
C ILE A 72 -10.69 8.73 -3.22
N ASN A 73 -10.87 8.82 -1.90
CA ASN A 73 -9.99 9.64 -1.08
C ASN A 73 -8.71 8.81 -0.82
N PRO A 74 -7.54 9.20 -1.36
CA PRO A 74 -6.29 8.49 -1.09
C PRO A 74 -5.88 8.54 0.39
N HIS A 75 -6.50 9.40 1.22
CA HIS A 75 -6.25 9.47 2.67
C HIS A 75 -6.77 8.28 3.49
N HIS A 76 -6.90 7.09 2.90
CA HIS A 76 -7.16 5.88 3.67
C HIS A 76 -6.25 4.70 3.36
N ILE A 77 -5.14 4.89 2.65
CA ILE A 77 -3.96 4.01 2.76
C ILE A 77 -2.70 4.86 2.45
N ASP A 78 -2.08 5.38 3.49
CA ASP A 78 -0.80 6.07 3.40
C ASP A 78 0.33 5.04 3.23
N LEU A 79 0.57 4.58 1.99
CA LEU A 79 1.68 3.66 1.68
C LEU A 79 3.02 4.37 1.55
N THR A 80 3.06 5.69 1.72
CA THR A 80 4.26 6.52 1.54
C THR A 80 4.75 7.22 2.81
N ASP A 81 3.90 7.44 3.83
CA ASP A 81 4.33 8.06 5.09
C ASP A 81 4.51 7.10 6.28
N THR A 82 4.24 5.79 6.14
CA THR A 82 4.61 4.84 7.19
C THR A 82 5.99 4.28 6.90
N THR A 83 7.03 4.77 7.59
CA THR A 83 8.32 4.09 7.55
C THR A 83 8.13 2.67 8.08
N ARG A 84 8.61 1.66 7.34
CA ARG A 84 8.50 0.28 7.80
C ARG A 84 9.65 0.00 8.75
N ALA A 85 9.34 -0.65 9.87
CA ALA A 85 10.37 -1.15 10.77
C ALA A 85 11.35 -2.06 10.00
N ALA A 86 12.63 -1.72 10.03
CA ALA A 86 13.72 -2.49 9.44
C ALA A 86 14.37 -3.38 10.49
N LEU A 87 14.59 -4.66 10.18
CA LEU A 87 15.36 -5.55 11.06
C LEU A 87 16.85 -5.16 11.02
N CYS A 88 17.38 -4.70 12.15
CA CYS A 88 18.79 -4.35 12.31
C CYS A 88 19.63 -5.55 12.78
N GLY A 89 19.09 -6.38 13.67
CA GLY A 89 19.87 -7.47 14.23
C GLY A 89 19.06 -8.46 15.06
N VAL A 90 19.63 -9.66 15.20
CA VAL A 90 19.18 -10.70 16.12
C VAL A 90 20.40 -11.15 16.92
N SER A 91 20.38 -10.96 18.23
CA SER A 91 21.45 -11.37 19.14
C SER A 91 20.98 -12.51 20.05
N GLU A 92 21.92 -13.31 20.51
CA GLU A 92 21.66 -14.42 21.43
C GLU A 92 22.73 -14.43 22.52
N SER A 93 22.28 -14.37 23.78
CA SER A 93 23.13 -14.38 24.96
C SER A 93 22.77 -15.56 25.87
N PRO A 94 23.57 -16.66 25.85
CA PRO A 94 23.37 -17.79 26.74
C PRO A 94 23.66 -17.41 28.21
N ASN A 95 22.82 -17.88 29.11
CA ASN A 95 22.99 -17.77 30.56
C ASN A 95 22.62 -19.12 31.23
N GLY A 96 23.62 -20.00 31.29
CA GLY A 96 23.46 -21.35 31.84
C GLY A 96 22.42 -22.16 31.06
N THR A 97 21.32 -22.53 31.72
CA THR A 97 20.22 -23.30 31.11
C THR A 97 19.22 -22.45 30.34
N ARG A 98 19.39 -21.12 30.36
CA ARG A 98 18.53 -20.16 29.68
C ARG A 98 19.30 -19.41 28.60
N THR A 99 18.59 -18.88 27.62
CA THR A 99 19.14 -17.97 26.61
C THR A 99 18.23 -16.77 26.50
N THR A 100 18.84 -15.59 26.37
CA THR A 100 18.15 -14.34 26.06
C THR A 100 18.35 -14.06 24.58
N ILE A 101 17.24 -13.91 23.84
CA ILE A 101 17.25 -13.43 22.46
C ILE A 101 16.85 -11.97 22.46
N GLU A 102 17.59 -11.15 21.71
CA GLU A 102 17.22 -9.77 21.44
C GLU A 102 17.02 -9.57 19.93
N VAL A 103 16.00 -8.81 19.56
CA VAL A 103 15.68 -8.43 18.18
C VAL A 103 15.63 -6.91 18.13
N THR A 104 16.46 -6.32 17.27
CA THR A 104 16.53 -4.86 17.10
C THR A 104 15.81 -4.47 15.81
N LEU A 105 14.81 -3.60 15.93
CA LEU A 105 14.09 -2.97 14.82
C LEU A 105 14.41 -1.48 14.77
N ARG A 106 14.55 -0.92 13.57
CA ARG A 106 14.67 0.54 13.37
C ARG A 106 13.43 1.10 12.69
N HIS A 107 12.88 2.18 13.24
CA HIS A 107 11.72 2.92 12.72
C HIS A 107 11.93 4.41 12.96
N ASP A 108 11.69 5.27 11.96
CA ASP A 108 11.90 6.73 12.05
C ASP A 108 13.22 7.16 12.73
N ASP A 109 14.34 6.53 12.32
CA ASP A 109 15.70 6.72 12.87
C ASP A 109 15.91 6.29 14.34
N GLU A 110 14.91 5.70 14.99
CA GLU A 110 15.01 5.16 16.34
C GLU A 110 15.12 3.63 16.35
N GLU A 111 15.99 3.11 17.22
CA GLU A 111 16.16 1.68 17.44
C GLU A 111 15.35 1.19 18.64
N HIS A 112 14.61 0.11 18.42
CA HIS A 112 13.74 -0.53 19.39
C HIS A 112 14.20 -1.97 19.57
N VAL A 113 14.44 -2.37 20.81
CA VAL A 113 14.91 -3.72 21.14
C VAL A 113 13.78 -4.50 21.79
N GLY A 114 13.42 -5.63 21.19
CA GLY A 114 12.57 -6.66 21.77
C GLY A 114 13.38 -7.82 22.33
N THR A 115 12.85 -8.52 23.33
CA THR A 115 13.57 -9.51 24.13
C THR A 115 12.69 -10.71 24.46
N ALA A 116 13.27 -11.90 24.46
CA ALA A 116 12.62 -13.10 24.98
C ALA A 116 13.62 -14.01 25.69
N ILE A 117 13.21 -14.61 26.81
CA ILE A 117 14.05 -15.51 27.61
C ILE A 117 13.41 -16.89 27.68
N GLY A 118 14.17 -17.92 27.35
CA GLY A 118 13.71 -19.30 27.47
C GLY A 118 14.84 -20.32 27.58
N PRO A 119 14.52 -21.62 27.49
CA PRO A 119 15.52 -22.68 27.57
C PRO A 119 16.56 -22.55 26.45
N ALA A 120 17.84 -22.77 26.78
CA ALA A 120 18.95 -22.75 25.84
C ALA A 120 19.03 -24.06 25.03
N VAL A 121 17.98 -24.35 24.25
CA VAL A 121 17.90 -25.54 23.39
C VAL A 121 17.51 -25.15 21.96
N ALA A 122 18.03 -25.89 20.98
CA ALA A 122 17.84 -25.57 19.57
C ALA A 122 16.36 -25.56 19.14
N SER A 123 15.52 -26.40 19.75
CA SER A 123 14.09 -26.53 19.42
C SER A 123 13.26 -25.31 19.81
N THR A 124 13.67 -24.54 20.81
CA THR A 124 12.96 -23.33 21.29
C THR A 124 13.48 -22.05 20.65
N ARG A 125 14.67 -22.08 20.03
CA ARG A 125 15.36 -20.90 19.50
C ARG A 125 14.51 -20.05 18.57
N LEU A 126 13.87 -20.66 17.55
CA LEU A 126 13.02 -19.91 16.62
C LEU A 126 11.78 -19.31 17.31
N ARG A 127 11.28 -19.96 18.37
CA ARG A 127 10.14 -19.45 19.15
C ARG A 127 10.54 -18.23 19.96
N LEU A 128 11.72 -18.25 20.56
CA LEU A 128 12.27 -17.10 21.27
C LEU A 128 12.56 -15.93 20.34
N ILE A 129 13.08 -16.19 19.13
CA ILE A 129 13.24 -15.15 18.10
C ILE A 129 11.88 -14.52 17.73
N GLY A 130 10.86 -15.33 17.47
CA GLY A 130 9.52 -14.82 17.15
C GLY A 130 8.90 -14.01 18.29
N GLN A 131 9.06 -14.47 19.54
CA GLN A 131 8.59 -13.74 20.73
C GLN A 131 9.32 -12.42 20.92
N ALA A 132 10.64 -12.40 20.78
CA ALA A 132 11.45 -11.17 20.85
C ALA A 132 11.08 -10.21 19.70
N THR A 133 10.70 -10.73 18.53
CA THR A 133 10.22 -9.91 17.42
C THR A 133 8.88 -9.27 17.72
N ILE A 134 7.93 -10.01 18.29
CA ILE A 134 6.64 -9.45 18.72
C ILE A 134 6.85 -8.35 19.76
N ASP A 135 7.67 -8.61 20.78
CA ASP A 135 8.01 -7.64 21.81
C ASP A 135 8.73 -6.40 21.23
N ALA A 136 9.53 -6.54 20.17
CA ALA A 136 10.11 -5.40 19.47
C ALA A 136 9.04 -4.58 18.73
N VAL A 137 8.11 -5.23 18.02
CA VAL A 137 7.02 -4.57 17.29
C VAL A 137 6.11 -3.80 18.25
N GLU A 138 5.72 -4.40 19.38
CA GLU A 138 4.88 -3.75 20.39
C GLU A 138 5.57 -2.52 21.02
N ARG A 139 6.91 -2.49 21.05
CA ARG A 139 7.70 -1.32 21.50
C ARG A 139 7.90 -0.26 20.42
N THR A 140 7.88 -0.65 19.15
CA THR A 140 8.07 0.26 18.01
C THR A 140 6.80 1.05 17.68
N PHE A 141 5.62 0.45 17.87
CA PHE A 141 4.36 1.04 17.42
C PHE A 141 3.37 1.22 18.57
N ASP A 142 2.99 2.49 18.82
CA ASP A 142 1.94 2.83 19.77
C ASP A 142 0.58 2.25 19.34
N GLY A 143 -0.20 1.78 20.32
CA GLY A 143 -1.55 1.27 20.07
C GLY A 143 -1.60 -0.11 19.39
N THR A 144 -0.47 -0.83 19.32
CA THR A 144 -0.44 -2.21 18.83
C THR A 144 -1.37 -3.10 19.68
N PRO A 145 -2.33 -3.81 19.07
CA PRO A 145 -3.16 -4.75 19.81
C PRO A 145 -2.32 -5.92 20.32
N PRO A 146 -2.69 -6.59 21.43
CA PRO A 146 -1.91 -7.70 21.97
C PRO A 146 -1.62 -8.77 20.93
N MET A 147 -0.34 -9.08 20.72
CA MET A 147 0.11 -10.07 19.74
C MET A 147 0.57 -11.34 20.44
N ALA A 148 0.34 -12.49 19.81
CA ALA A 148 0.80 -13.78 20.31
C ALA A 148 1.41 -14.62 19.20
N LEU A 149 2.54 -15.26 19.50
CA LEU A 149 3.17 -16.21 18.60
C LEU A 149 2.42 -17.54 18.64
N ASP A 150 1.57 -17.75 17.64
CA ASP A 150 0.82 -18.99 17.46
C ASP A 150 1.73 -20.17 17.05
N SER A 151 2.30 -20.08 15.85
CA SER A 151 3.06 -21.17 15.22
C SER A 151 4.28 -20.68 14.45
N ILE A 152 5.19 -21.60 14.13
CA ILE A 152 6.46 -21.33 13.45
C ILE A 152 6.64 -22.33 12.34
N ALA A 153 6.92 -21.83 11.14
CA ALA A 153 7.28 -22.64 9.98
C ALA A 153 8.62 -22.17 9.42
N ARG A 154 9.39 -23.11 8.87
CA ARG A 154 10.60 -22.79 8.10
C ARG A 154 10.24 -22.95 6.63
N THR A 155 10.46 -21.90 5.85
CA THR A 155 10.36 -21.97 4.40
C THR A 155 11.74 -21.74 3.79
N GLN A 156 12.04 -22.45 2.71
CA GLN A 156 13.24 -22.20 1.94
C GLN A 156 12.93 -21.08 0.95
N VAL A 157 13.68 -20.00 1.04
CA VAL A 157 13.67 -18.93 0.04
C VAL A 157 14.78 -19.29 -0.95
N GLY A 158 14.46 -19.26 -2.24
CA GLY A 158 15.25 -19.82 -3.35
C GLY A 158 16.73 -19.45 -3.35
#